data_AF-A0A8T6CAZ1-F1
#
_entry.id   AF-A0A8T6CAZ1-F1
#
_cell.length_a   1.000
_cell.length_b   1.000
_cell.length_c   1.000
_cell.angle_alpha   90.00
_cell.angle_beta   90.00
_cell.angle_gamma   90.00
#
_symmetry.space_group_name_H-M   'P 1'
#
loop_
_entity.id
_entity.type
_entity.pdbx_description
1 polymer ?
#
loop_
_entity_poly.entity_id
_entity_poly.type
_entity_poly.pdbx_seq_one_letter_code
_entity_poly.pdbx_strand_id
1 'polypeptide(L)' 'MGDEAYQAMLDMASQALPLKQVAEPRHVAEVLVWFLEGAPLVTGETLIADSGVHIGQLPPLASGDPD' A
#
# COMPACT_ATOMS: atom_id res chain seq x y z
N MET A 1 24.73 0.60 6.62
CA MET A 1 23.85 1.78 6.51
C MET A 1 23.55 2.23 7.92
N GLY A 2 23.66 3.53 8.22
CA GLY A 2 23.23 4.07 9.52
C GLY A 2 21.74 4.40 9.52
N ASP A 3 21.18 4.67 10.69
CA ASP A 3 19.76 4.95 10.88
C ASP A 3 19.26 6.11 10.02
N GLU A 4 20.08 7.16 9.85
CA GLU A 4 19.75 8.32 9.01
C GLU A 4 19.59 7.94 7.52
N ALA A 5 20.48 7.09 7.01
CA ALA A 5 20.40 6.62 5.62
C ALA A 5 19.19 5.70 5.40
N TYR A 6 18.84 4.89 6.40
CA TYR A 6 17.63 4.08 6.38
C TYR A 6 16.37 4.94 6.35
N GLN A 7 16.34 6.00 7.17
CA GLN A 7 15.17 6.87 7.24
C GLN A 7 14.98 7.71 5.98
N ALA A 8 16.06 8.22 5.40
CA ALA A 8 16.02 8.87 4.09
C ALA A 8 15.49 7.93 2.99
N MET A 9 15.84 6.64 3.05
CA MET A 9 15.33 5.64 2.12
C MET A 9 13.82 5.43 2.29
N LEU A 10 13.32 5.33 3.52
CA LEU A 10 11.89 5.19 3.79
C LEU A 10 11.10 6.42 3.33
N ASP A 11 11.62 7.62 3.58
CA ASP A 11 10.98 8.87 3.16
C ASP A 11 10.87 8.93 1.63
N MET A 12 11.96 8.64 0.92
CA MET A 12 11.94 8.56 -0.55
C MET A 12 10.97 7.50 -1.06
N ALA A 13 10.98 6.31 -0.46
CA ALA A 13 10.08 5.22 -0.86
C ALA A 13 8.62 5.61 -0.65
N SER A 14 8.29 6.22 0.49
CA SER A 14 6.93 6.68 0.80
C SER A 14 6.44 7.66 -0.28
N GLN A 15 7.25 8.64 -0.68
CA GLN A 15 6.86 9.64 -1.68
C GLN A 15 6.59 9.03 -3.06
N ALA A 16 7.23 7.91 -3.41
CA ALA A 16 7.01 7.23 -4.68
C ALA A 16 5.75 6.34 -4.68
N LEU A 17 5.35 5.80 -3.53
CA LEU A 17 4.21 4.88 -3.42
C LEU A 17 2.87 5.62 -3.59
N PRO A 18 1.85 5.00 -4.22
CA PRO A 18 0.52 5.60 -4.32
C PRO A 18 -0.11 5.99 -2.98
N LEU A 19 -0.04 5.11 -1.98
CA LEU A 19 -0.60 5.39 -0.65
C LEU A 19 0.31 6.24 0.26
N LYS A 20 1.46 6.71 -0.23
CA LYS A 20 2.40 7.54 0.52
C LYS A 20 2.87 6.96 1.85
N GLN A 21 2.86 5.63 1.97
CA GLN A 21 3.19 4.91 3.18
C GLN A 21 4.02 3.68 2.84
N VAL A 22 5.08 3.43 3.60
CA VAL A 22 5.82 2.16 3.50
C VAL A 22 5.10 1.12 4.36
N ALA A 23 4.89 -0.06 3.80
CA ALA A 23 4.29 -1.16 4.53
C ALA A 23 5.22 -1.65 5.64
N GLU A 24 4.65 -1.94 6.81
CA GLU A 24 5.31 -2.55 7.96
C GLU A 24 4.74 -3.97 8.13
N PRO A 25 5.45 -4.87 8.83
CA PRO A 25 4.95 -6.22 9.09
C PRO A 25 3.54 -6.27 9.70
N ARG A 26 3.18 -5.29 10.54
CA ARG A 26 1.84 -5.20 11.14
C ARG A 26 0.73 -5.00 10.11
N HIS A 27 0.97 -4.26 9.02
CA HIS A 27 -0.05 -4.01 8.00
C HIS A 27 -0.40 -5.32 7.26
N VAL A 28 0.58 -6.20 7.04
CA VAL A 28 0.32 -7.54 6.47
C VAL A 28 -0.44 -8.41 7.48
N ALA A 29 -0.09 -8.36 8.76
CA ALA A 29 -0.78 -9.13 9.79
C ALA A 29 -2.27 -8.73 9.93
N GLU A 30 -2.59 -7.44 9.86
CA GLU A 30 -3.97 -6.94 9.89
C GLU A 30 -4.80 -7.48 8.71
N VAL A 31 -4.21 -7.55 7.52
CA VAL A 31 -4.85 -8.15 6.34
C VAL A 31 -5.12 -9.65 6.53
N LEU A 32 -4.18 -10.38 7.14
CA LEU A 32 -4.37 -11.80 7.45
C LEU A 32 -5.48 -12.03 8.48
N VAL A 33 -5.55 -11.19 9.52
CA VAL A 33 -6.64 -11.25 10.51
C VAL A 33 -7.98 -11.03 9.83
N TRP A 34 -8.10 -10.03 8.95
CA TRP A 34 -9.32 -9.82 8.17
C TRP A 34 -9.69 -11.04 7.32
N PHE A 35 -8.72 -11.70 6.68
CA PHE A 35 -8.98 -12.93 5.92
C PHE A 35 -9.56 -14.06 6.78
N LEU A 36 -9.07 -14.21 8.01
CA LEU A 36 -9.50 -15.27 8.92
C LEU A 36 -10.88 -14.98 9.54
N GLU A 37 -11.19 -13.71 9.79
CA GLU A 37 -12.37 -13.33 10.59
C GLU A 37 -13.50 -12.72 9.76
N GLY A 38 -13.19 -12.07 8.64
CA GLY A 38 -14.12 -11.18 7.92
C GLY A 38 -14.36 -11.50 6.45
N ALA A 39 -13.73 -12.54 5.90
CA ALA A 39 -13.76 -12.85 4.46
C ALA A 39 -14.40 -14.23 4.12
N PRO A 40 -15.62 -14.55 4.60
CA PRO A 40 -16.18 -15.91 4.55
C PRO A 40 -16.45 -16.46 3.14
N LEU A 41 -16.49 -15.60 2.12
CA LEU A 41 -16.73 -15.97 0.73
C LEU A 41 -15.54 -15.66 -0.19
N VAL A 42 -14.35 -15.43 0.38
CA VAL A 42 -13.12 -15.18 -0.40
C VAL A 42 -12.24 -16.42 -0.34
N THR A 43 -11.95 -17.02 -1.49
CA THR A 43 -11.11 -18.22 -1.58
C THR A 43 -10.43 -18.29 -2.94
N GLY A 44 -9.23 -18.85 -3.01
CA GLY A 44 -8.45 -18.98 -4.26
C GLY A 44 -7.86 -17.68 -4.82
N GLU A 45 -8.08 -16.55 -4.14
CA GLU A 45 -7.65 -15.24 -4.60
C GLU A 45 -6.24 -14.88 -4.11
N THR A 46 -5.56 -14.01 -4.87
CA THR A 46 -4.33 -13.34 -4.44
C THR A 46 -4.66 -11.91 -4.06
N LEU A 47 -4.51 -11.57 -2.78
CA LEU A 47 -4.64 -10.19 -2.32
C LEU A 47 -3.27 -9.52 -2.23
N ILE A 48 -3.16 -8.34 -2.83
CA ILE A 48 -1.93 -7.55 -2.85
C ILE A 48 -2.01 -6.45 -1.79
N ALA A 49 -1.08 -6.48 -0.83
CA ALA A 49 -0.95 -5.48 0.24
C ALA A 49 0.41 -4.78 0.15
N ASP A 50 0.54 -3.80 -0.75
CA ASP A 50 1.84 -3.26 -1.20
C ASP A 50 1.87 -1.73 -1.35
N SER A 51 0.92 -1.02 -0.72
CA SER A 51 0.76 0.43 -0.85
C SER A 51 0.50 0.93 -2.27
N GLY A 52 0.06 0.03 -3.16
CA GLY A 52 -0.29 0.31 -4.54
C GLY A 52 0.90 0.24 -5.51
N VAL A 53 2.05 -0.30 -5.12
CA VAL A 53 3.20 -0.33 -6.05
C VAL A 53 2.90 -1.10 -7.33
N HIS A 54 2.09 -2.17 -7.25
CA HIS A 54 1.72 -2.98 -8.42
C HIS A 54 0.88 -2.25 -9.47
N ILE A 55 0.06 -1.25 -9.09
CA ILE A 55 -0.75 -0.48 -10.04
C ILE A 55 0.04 0.67 -10.69
N GLY A 56 1.24 0.96 -10.21
CA GLY A 56 2.10 2.01 -10.76
C GLY A 56 1.58 3.42 -10.49
N GLN A 57 1.84 4.33 -11.43
CA GLN A 57 1.40 5.72 -11.30
C GLN A 57 -0.10 5.84 -11.53
N LEU A 58 -0.79 6.47 -10.57
CA LEU A 58 -2.20 6.81 -10.73
C LEU A 58 -2.34 7.85 -11.85
N PRO A 59 -3.38 7.73 -12.69
CA PRO A 59 -3.72 8.80 -13.62
C PRO A 59 -4.02 10.09 -12.84
N PRO A 60 -3.91 11.28 -13.48
CA PRO A 60 -4.37 12.52 -12.87
C PRO A 60 -5.79 12.32 -12.36
N LEU A 61 -6.06 12.73 -11.12
CA LEU A 61 -7.41 12.72 -10.58
C LEU A 61 -8.30 13.46 -11.57
N ALA A 62 -9.39 12.83 -12.00
CA ALA A 62 -10.43 13.54 -12.72
C ALA A 62 -10.96 14.60 -11.74
N SER A 63 -10.48 15.84 -11.88
CA SER A 63 -11.13 16.99 -11.30
C SER A 63 -12.51 16.99 -11.93
N GLY A 64 -13.53 16.57 -11.19
CA GLY A 64 -14.91 16.57 -11.64
C GLY A 64 -15.45 18.00 -11.75
N ASP A 65 -14.71 18.90 -12.39
CA ASP A 65 -15.20 20.20 -12.78
C ASP A 65 -16.13 19.98 -13.96
N PRO A 66 -17.44 20.28 -13.82
CA PRO A 66 -18.32 20.32 -14.97
C PRO A 66 -17.92 21.56 -15.78
N ASP A 67 -17.53 21.35 -17.04
CA ASP A 67 -17.55 22.42 -18.04
C ASP A 67 -18.96 23.06 -18.13
#